data_AF-A0A9E4X3B7-F1
#
_entry.id   AF-A0A9E4X3B7-F1
#
_cell.length_a   1.000
_cell.length_b   1.000
_cell.length_c   1.000
_cell.angle_alpha   90.00
_cell.angle_beta   90.00
_cell.angle_gamma   90.00
#
_symmetry.space_group_name_H-M   'P 1'
#
loop_
_entity.id
_entity.type
_entity.pdbx_description
1 polymer ?
#
loop_
_entity_poly.entity_id
_entity_poly.type
_entity_poly.pdbx_seq_one_letter_code
_entity_poly.pdbx_strand_id
1 'polypeptide(L)'
;YKRAARRAGETKYPFRKMVRLAINAITGFSYFPLQLATYFGFLSAALAIVAIPIVVYLRLSGKAELSGQATTLIAVLFLGGVQLISLGILGEYIGRLYDEAKNRPLYILREEPAELAEEDR
;
A
#
# COMPACT_ATOMS: atom_id res chain seq x y z
N TYR A 1 36.03 -1.29 24.48
CA TYR A 1 35.40 -0.12 25.12
C TYR A 1 33.92 -0.40 25.36
N LYS A 2 33.46 -0.45 26.62
CA LYS A 2 32.05 -0.74 27.01
C LYS A 2 31.53 0.49 27.76
N ARG A 3 30.57 1.23 27.20
CA ARG A 3 30.01 2.45 27.84
C ARG A 3 29.01 2.08 28.93
N ALA A 4 29.12 2.72 30.09
CA ALA A 4 28.13 2.60 31.16
C ALA A 4 26.78 3.20 30.75
N ALA A 5 25.69 2.60 31.23
CA ALA A 5 24.33 3.10 31.03
C ALA A 5 24.16 4.51 31.65
N ARG A 6 23.36 5.37 31.00
CA ARG A 6 23.14 6.75 31.46
C ARG A 6 22.49 6.76 32.85
N ARG A 7 23.07 7.50 33.80
CA ARG A 7 22.57 7.64 35.18
C ARG A 7 21.37 8.59 35.33
N ALA A 8 21.15 9.50 34.38
CA ALA A 8 20.05 10.46 34.41
C ALA A 8 19.64 10.92 33.00
N GLY A 9 18.39 11.35 32.87
CA GLY A 9 17.79 11.88 31.63
C GLY A 9 16.93 10.85 30.89
N GLU A 10 15.77 11.29 30.39
CA GLU A 10 14.93 10.48 29.52
C GLU A 10 15.43 10.55 28.07
N THR A 11 15.27 9.45 27.33
CA THR A 11 15.61 9.44 25.90
C THR A 11 14.72 10.43 25.14
N LYS A 12 15.32 11.37 24.40
CA LYS A 12 14.59 12.27 23.50
C LYS A 12 13.87 11.51 22.36
N TYR A 13 14.35 10.30 22.06
CA TYR A 13 13.81 9.37 21.10
C TYR A 13 13.41 8.07 21.81
N PRO A 14 12.20 7.99 22.38
CA PRO A 14 11.64 6.73 22.85
C PRO A 14 11.30 5.84 21.65
N PHE A 15 11.19 4.54 21.89
CA PHE A 15 10.84 3.54 20.86
C PHE A 15 9.63 3.96 20.01
N ARG A 16 8.59 4.51 20.65
CA ARG A 16 7.40 5.05 19.95
C ARG A 16 7.72 6.14 18.91
N LYS A 17 8.67 7.05 19.19
CA LYS A 17 9.10 8.06 18.22
C LYS A 17 9.89 7.44 17.07
N MET A 18 10.72 6.43 17.34
CA MET A 18 11.46 5.72 16.30
C MET A 18 10.50 4.98 15.36
N VAL A 19 9.50 4.28 15.89
CA VAL A 19 8.48 3.58 15.09
C VAL A 19 7.68 4.57 14.24
N ARG A 20 7.25 5.69 14.82
CA ARG A 20 6.53 6.74 14.08
C ARG A 20 7.37 7.32 12.94
N LEU A 21 8.66 7.55 13.18
CA LEU A 21 9.59 8.02 12.15
C LEU A 21 9.71 7.01 11.01
N ALA A 22 9.86 5.72 11.33
CA ALA A 22 9.94 4.65 10.35
C ALA A 22 8.65 4.55 9.50
N ILE A 23 7.48 4.59 10.14
CA ILE A 23 6.18 4.56 9.43
C ILE A 23 6.06 5.77 8.49
N ASN A 24 6.36 6.98 8.97
CA ASN A 24 6.31 8.18 8.14
C ASN A 24 7.29 8.13 6.95
N ALA A 25 8.46 7.53 7.14
CA ALA A 25 9.41 7.35 6.05
C ALA A 25 8.91 6.33 5.01
N ILE A 26 8.35 5.21 5.46
CA ILE A 26 7.79 4.17 4.57
C ILE A 26 6.60 4.71 3.78
N THR A 27 5.68 5.44 4.44
CA THR A 27 4.50 6.00 3.76
C THR A 27 4.81 7.21 2.89
N GLY A 28 5.81 8.01 3.23
CA GLY A 28 6.17 9.23 2.50
C GLY A 28 7.15 9.04 1.35
N PHE A 29 7.96 7.97 1.36
CA PHE A 29 8.99 7.76 0.35
C PHE A 29 8.83 6.46 -0.45
N SER A 30 7.77 5.69 -0.25
CA SER A 30 7.60 4.41 -0.92
C SER A 30 6.15 4.14 -1.33
N TYR A 31 5.97 3.46 -2.46
CA TYR A 31 4.68 2.89 -2.90
C TYR A 31 4.36 1.57 -2.19
N PHE A 32 5.22 1.11 -1.27
CA PHE A 32 5.08 -0.14 -0.55
C PHE A 32 3.71 -0.35 0.13
N PRO A 33 3.19 0.59 0.97
CA PRO A 33 1.88 0.39 1.60
C PRO A 33 0.74 0.28 0.59
N LEU A 34 0.92 0.91 -0.58
CA LEU A 34 -0.04 0.94 -1.67
C LEU A 34 -0.05 -0.38 -2.45
N GLN A 35 1.13 -0.91 -2.80
CA GLN A 35 1.27 -2.23 -3.42
C GLN A 35 0.75 -3.34 -2.48
N LEU A 36 0.94 -3.17 -1.17
CA LEU A 36 0.45 -4.13 -0.17
C LEU A 36 -1.08 -4.25 -0.19
N ALA A 37 -1.82 -3.15 -0.35
CA ALA A 37 -3.28 -3.17 -0.49
C ALA A 37 -3.72 -3.97 -1.72
N THR A 38 -3.02 -3.82 -2.85
CA THR A 38 -3.27 -4.60 -4.07
C THR A 38 -3.05 -6.10 -3.84
N TYR A 39 -1.97 -6.48 -3.15
CA TYR A 39 -1.71 -7.89 -2.80
C TYR A 39 -2.81 -8.47 -1.90
N PHE A 40 -3.25 -7.71 -0.89
CA PHE A 40 -4.40 -8.12 -0.05
C PHE A 40 -5.70 -8.24 -0.86
N GLY A 41 -5.90 -7.37 -1.86
CA GLY A 41 -7.02 -7.46 -2.80
C GLY A 41 -7.01 -8.75 -3.61
N PHE A 42 -5.88 -9.10 -4.19
CA PHE A 42 -5.73 -10.38 -4.90
C PHE A 42 -5.92 -11.58 -3.99
N LEU A 43 -5.37 -11.55 -2.77
CA LEU A 43 -5.57 -12.62 -1.78
C LEU A 43 -7.07 -12.77 -1.41
N SER A 44 -7.75 -11.65 -1.16
CA SER A 44 -9.18 -11.64 -0.86
C SER A 44 -10.02 -12.17 -2.03
N ALA A 45 -9.71 -11.76 -3.26
CA ALA A 45 -10.36 -12.26 -4.46
C ALA A 45 -10.14 -13.77 -4.65
N ALA A 46 -8.92 -14.27 -4.40
CA ALA A 46 -8.63 -15.71 -4.45
C ALA A 46 -9.44 -16.48 -3.41
N LEU A 47 -9.53 -15.98 -2.17
CA LEU A 47 -10.37 -16.59 -1.13
C LEU A 47 -11.86 -16.57 -1.49
N ALA A 48 -12.35 -15.49 -2.09
CA ALA A 48 -13.73 -15.39 -2.56
C ALA A 48 -14.03 -16.43 -3.66
N ILE A 49 -13.12 -16.58 -4.63
CA ILE A 49 -13.23 -17.58 -5.71
C ILE A 49 -13.31 -19.00 -5.15
N VAL A 50 -12.60 -19.30 -4.05
CA VAL A 50 -12.66 -20.62 -3.38
C VAL A 50 -13.93 -20.77 -2.54
N ALA A 51 -14.35 -19.72 -1.84
CA ALA A 51 -15.52 -19.75 -0.96
C ALA A 51 -16.85 -19.92 -1.72
N ILE A 52 -16.99 -19.30 -2.90
CA ILE A 52 -18.20 -19.38 -3.74
C ILE A 52 -18.60 -20.84 -4.06
N PRO A 53 -17.76 -21.70 -4.67
CA PRO A 53 -18.12 -23.06 -5.00
C PRO A 53 -18.39 -23.93 -3.77
N ILE A 54 -17.70 -23.70 -2.64
CA ILE A 54 -17.96 -24.39 -1.37
C ILE A 54 -19.39 -24.09 -0.89
N VAL A 55 -19.79 -22.82 -0.91
CA VAL A 55 -21.13 -22.39 -0.49
C VAL A 55 -22.20 -22.93 -1.44
N VAL A 56 -21.94 -22.90 -2.76
CA VAL A 56 -22.86 -23.48 -3.76
C VAL A 56 -23.03 -24.98 -3.53
N TYR A 57 -21.94 -25.72 -3.29
CA TYR A 57 -21.98 -27.16 -3.02
C TYR A 57 -22.75 -27.49 -1.74
N LEU A 58 -22.52 -26.74 -0.66
CA LEU A 58 -23.25 -26.88 0.60
C LEU A 58 -24.75 -26.60 0.44
N ARG A 59 -25.11 -25.61 -0.39
CA ARG A 59 -26.50 -25.27 -0.72
C ARG A 59 -27.19 -26.38 -1.51
N LEU A 60 -26.52 -26.96 -2.51
CA LEU A 60 -27.04 -28.06 -3.34
C LEU A 60 -27.15 -29.38 -2.56
N SER A 61 -26.25 -29.62 -1.60
CA SER A 61 -26.25 -30.84 -0.79
C SER A 61 -27.37 -30.91 0.26
N GLY A 62 -28.21 -29.88 0.39
CA GLY A 62 -29.32 -29.83 1.36
C GLY A 62 -28.88 -29.81 2.84
N LYS A 63 -27.58 -29.77 3.13
CA LYS A 63 -26.99 -29.81 4.48
C LYS A 63 -26.96 -28.45 5.18
N ALA A 64 -27.38 -27.39 4.49
CA ALA A 64 -27.19 -26.02 4.94
C ALA A 64 -28.52 -25.29 5.10
N GLU A 65 -28.95 -25.10 6.35
CA GLU A 65 -29.94 -24.07 6.75
C GLU A 65 -29.38 -22.65 6.62
N LEU A 66 -28.57 -22.38 5.59
CA LEU A 66 -28.04 -21.05 5.28
C LEU A 66 -29.09 -20.27 4.50
N SER A 67 -30.28 -20.09 5.07
CA SER A 67 -31.32 -19.25 4.47
C SER A 67 -30.92 -17.78 4.62
N GLY A 68 -30.46 -17.17 3.53
CA GLY A 68 -30.09 -15.75 3.46
C GLY A 68 -28.60 -15.44 3.69
N GLN A 69 -27.95 -16.03 4.70
CA GLN A 69 -26.57 -15.70 5.11
C GLN A 69 -25.50 -16.02 4.04
N ALA A 70 -25.70 -17.11 3.29
CA ALA A 70 -24.76 -17.53 2.25
C ALA A 70 -24.64 -16.49 1.12
N THR A 71 -25.77 -15.97 0.66
CA THR A 71 -25.85 -14.94 -0.38
C THR A 71 -25.25 -13.61 0.07
N THR A 72 -25.47 -13.19 1.32
CA THR A 72 -24.86 -11.98 1.86
C THR A 72 -23.34 -12.13 1.99
N LEU A 73 -22.85 -13.29 2.43
CA LEU A 73 -21.41 -13.55 2.52
C LEU A 73 -20.73 -13.47 1.14
N ILE A 74 -21.33 -14.07 0.12
CA ILE A 74 -20.83 -13.99 -1.27
C ILE A 74 -20.84 -12.54 -1.77
N ALA A 75 -21.94 -11.80 -1.55
CA ALA A 75 -22.03 -10.41 -1.98
C ALA A 75 -20.98 -9.52 -1.32
N VAL A 76 -20.74 -9.69 -0.01
CA VAL A 76 -19.72 -8.95 0.74
C VAL A 76 -18.31 -9.32 0.29
N LEU A 77 -18.02 -10.61 0.07
CA LEU A 77 -16.72 -11.05 -0.47
C LEU A 77 -16.46 -10.50 -1.88
N PHE A 78 -17.47 -10.52 -2.74
CA PHE A 78 -17.37 -9.98 -4.10
C PHE A 78 -17.14 -8.46 -4.09
N LEU A 79 -17.98 -7.71 -3.37
CA LEU A 79 -17.82 -6.26 -3.22
C LEU A 79 -16.48 -5.90 -2.56
N GLY A 80 -16.07 -6.62 -1.52
CA GLY A 80 -14.79 -6.42 -0.85
C GLY A 80 -13.59 -6.65 -1.78
N GLY A 81 -13.64 -7.69 -2.61
CA GLY A 81 -12.63 -7.93 -3.64
C GLY A 81 -12.53 -6.79 -4.65
N VAL A 82 -13.67 -6.34 -5.20
CA VAL A 82 -13.74 -5.20 -6.14
C VAL A 82 -13.21 -3.91 -5.48
N GLN A 83 -13.57 -3.65 -4.22
CA GLN A 83 -13.09 -2.48 -3.47
C GLN A 83 -11.57 -2.50 -3.28
N LEU A 84 -10.98 -3.64 -2.90
CA LEU A 84 -9.54 -3.75 -2.70
C LEU A 84 -8.75 -3.59 -4.01
N ILE A 85 -9.25 -4.16 -5.12
CA ILE A 85 -8.67 -3.94 -6.46
C ILE A 85 -8.73 -2.45 -6.82
N SER A 86 -9.87 -1.81 -6.60
CA SER A 86 -10.05 -0.38 -6.87
C SER A 86 -9.10 0.48 -6.04
N LEU A 87 -8.92 0.16 -4.76
CA LEU A 87 -7.94 0.80 -3.87
C LEU A 87 -6.50 0.62 -4.37
N GLY A 88 -6.15 -0.56 -4.89
CA GLY A 88 -4.84 -0.82 -5.47
C GLY A 88 -4.53 0.07 -6.69
N ILE A 89 -5.48 0.17 -7.62
CA ILE A 89 -5.37 1.03 -8.82
C ILE A 89 -5.26 2.51 -8.42
N LEU A 90 -6.15 2.96 -7.54
CA LEU A 90 -6.19 4.34 -7.07
C LEU A 90 -4.89 4.69 -6.31
N GLY A 91 -4.37 3.72 -5.59
CA GLY A 91 -3.04 3.73 -5.04
C GLY A 91 -1.95 4.03 -6.06
N GLU A 92 -1.77 3.15 -7.05
CA GLU A 92 -0.75 3.34 -8.09
C GLU A 92 -0.84 4.71 -8.79
N TYR A 93 -2.06 5.22 -8.95
CA TYR A 93 -2.30 6.56 -9.49
C TYR A 93 -1.83 7.68 -8.54
N ILE A 94 -2.16 7.61 -7.25
CA ILE A 94 -1.67 8.57 -6.24
C ILE A 94 -0.15 8.54 -6.15
N GLY A 95 0.47 7.36 -6.27
CA GLY A 95 1.92 7.22 -6.34
C GLY A 95 2.54 8.06 -7.45
N ARG A 96 2.03 7.89 -8.68
CA ARG A 96 2.47 8.69 -9.84
C ARG A 96 2.21 10.19 -9.67
N LEU A 97 1.05 10.56 -9.13
CA LEU A 97 0.73 11.97 -8.86
C LEU A 97 1.71 12.60 -7.87
N TYR A 98 2.15 11.84 -6.86
CA TYR A 98 3.13 12.31 -5.89
C TYR A 98 4.52 12.54 -6.50
N ASP A 99 4.92 11.72 -7.47
CA ASP A 99 6.17 11.93 -8.21
C ASP A 99 6.10 13.15 -9.12
N GLU A 100 4.98 13.33 -9.80
CA GLU A 100 4.73 14.51 -10.63
C GLU A 100 4.75 15.78 -9.77
N ALA A 101 4.07 15.77 -8.61
CA ALA A 101 4.03 16.89 -7.68
C ALA A 101 5.43 17.26 -7.12
N LYS A 102 6.36 16.29 -7.05
CA LYS A 102 7.73 16.53 -6.59
C LYS A 102 8.58 17.35 -7.55
N ASN A 103 8.17 17.52 -8.82
CA ASN A 103 8.89 18.31 -9.84
C ASN A 103 10.41 18.05 -9.82
N ARG A 104 10.83 16.79 -9.69
CA ARG A 104 12.27 16.49 -9.65
C ARG A 104 12.83 16.60 -11.08
N PRO A 105 13.81 17.49 -11.32
CA PRO A 105 14.43 17.59 -12.63
C PRO A 105 15.09 16.25 -12.98
N LEU A 106 14.91 15.81 -14.23
CA LEU A 106 15.34 14.49 -14.70
C LEU A 106 16.87 14.31 -14.59
N TYR A 107 17.60 15.41 -14.71
CA TYR A 107 19.04 15.50 -14.50
C TYR A 107 19.38 16.92 -14.03
N ILE A 108 20.51 17.04 -13.33
CA ILE A 108 21.12 18.32 -12.97
C ILE A 108 22.37 18.44 -13.84
N LEU A 109 22.41 19.45 -14.72
CA LEU A 109 23.62 19.77 -15.48
C LEU A 109 24.67 20.31 -14.51
N ARG A 110 25.88 19.77 -14.61
CA ARG A 110 27.00 20.23 -13.77
C ARG A 110 27.69 21.46 -14.37
N GLU A 111 27.67 21.57 -15.70
CA GLU A 111 28.13 22.69 -16.52
C GLU A 111 27.23 22.78 -17.75
N GLU A 112 26.92 24.00 -18.20
CA GLU A 112 26.20 24.22 -19.46
C GLU A 112 27.12 23.90 -20.65
N PRO A 113 26.64 23.17 -21.67
CA PRO A 113 27.39 22.97 -22.90
C PRO A 113 27.74 24.32 -23.52
N ALA A 114 29.01 24.52 -23.87
CA ALA A 114 29.51 25.78 -24.44
C ALA A 114 28.75 26.21 -25.72
N GLU A 115 28.14 25.27 -26.43
CA GLU A 115 27.32 25.51 -27.63
C GLU A 115 26.00 26.24 -27.34
N LEU A 116 25.42 26.09 -26.13
CA LEU A 116 24.16 26.76 -25.76
C LEU A 116 24.39 28.17 -25.17
N ALA A 117 25.61 28.47 -24.72
CA ALA A 117 25.95 29.78 -24.15
C ALA A 117 26.17 30.88 -25.21
N GLU A 118 26.38 30.50 -26.48
CA GLU A 118 26.51 31.45 -27.59
C GLU A 118 25.18 31.78 -28.28
N GLU A 119 24.16 30.92 -28.14
CA GLU A 119 22.85 31.11 -28.78
C GLU A 119 21.92 32.03 -27.96
N ASP A 120 22.20 32.21 -26.67
CA ASP A 120 21.43 33.07 -25.74
C ASP A 120 22.06 34.48 -25.54
N ARG A 121 23.01 34.87 -26.41
CA ARG A 121 23.61 36.23 -26.48
C ARG A 121 23.10 37.01 -27.68
#